data_AF-A0A2N1PDM9-F1
#
_entry.id   AF-A0A2N1PDM9-F1
#
_cell.length_a   1.000
_cell.length_b   1.000
_cell.length_c   1.000
_cell.angle_alpha   90.00
_cell.angle_beta   90.00
_cell.angle_gamma   90.00
#
_symmetry.space_group_name_H-M   'P 1'
#
loop_
_entity.id
_entity.type
_entity.pdbx_description
1 polymer ?
#
loop_
_entity_poly.entity_id
_entity_poly.type
_entity_poly.pdbx_seq_one_letter_code
_entity_poly.pdbx_strand_id
1 'polypeptide(L)'
;MAGFVNLQKLFLLFIMSALAVSVMADVPQTINYQGRLTDAAGDPVADGPYLIKFKIYGSPTGTDSLWSSGFQAVTITDGLFDYKLGASISMPANLFTTPARYLGITVGTDAEISPRIQLVSVPYASHSQNADYANLADNAETLAGEGPDFYLNWGDMTNVPAGFADGIDDVGSGDITGVTAGSGLTGGGTSGSVTVAVAANGITAIYIANDAVGSSEIATNAVGSDEIATNAVGSDEIADNAVYSAEIADGAIVDADISNSASISTSKISGTAVNLSSLQTITGTKTFDSQIYRESDYDIPASRVGLKVNLSNSSTGILYGVDCEINHTTAGTVGMDMR
;
A
#
# COMPACT_ATOMS: atom_id res chain seq x y z
N MET A 1 -52.24 37.73 -11.40
CA MET A 1 -51.39 38.92 -11.11
C MET A 1 -50.79 38.93 -9.69
N ALA A 2 -50.91 37.86 -8.89
CA ALA A 2 -50.38 37.79 -7.51
C ALA A 2 -48.94 37.24 -7.39
N GLY A 3 -48.43 36.53 -8.42
CA GLY A 3 -47.09 35.92 -8.39
C GLY A 3 -45.91 36.88 -8.60
N PHE A 4 -46.13 38.03 -9.26
CA PHE A 4 -45.06 38.97 -9.58
C PHE A 4 -44.70 39.91 -8.41
N VAL A 5 -45.61 40.14 -7.47
CA VAL A 5 -45.39 41.05 -6.33
C VAL A 5 -44.43 40.43 -5.28
N ASN A 6 -44.43 39.11 -5.15
CA ASN A 6 -43.56 38.42 -4.19
C ASN A 6 -42.09 38.36 -4.64
N LEU A 7 -41.84 38.35 -5.94
CA LEU A 7 -40.47 38.31 -6.47
C LEU A 7 -39.76 39.67 -6.32
N GLN A 8 -40.48 40.78 -6.46
CA GLN A 8 -39.93 42.13 -6.21
C GLN A 8 -39.63 42.38 -4.73
N LYS A 9 -40.46 41.87 -3.81
CA LYS A 9 -40.21 41.98 -2.37
C LYS A 9 -39.01 41.14 -1.91
N LEU A 10 -38.82 39.96 -2.50
CA LEU A 10 -37.68 39.10 -2.21
C LEU A 10 -36.37 39.68 -2.77
N PHE A 11 -36.42 40.34 -3.93
CA PHE A 11 -35.25 41.01 -4.53
C PHE A 11 -34.84 42.28 -3.75
N LEU A 12 -35.81 43.04 -3.22
CA LEU A 12 -35.53 44.23 -2.40
C LEU A 12 -34.93 43.90 -1.03
N LEU A 13 -35.34 42.76 -0.44
CA LEU A 13 -34.83 42.28 0.84
C LEU A 13 -33.38 41.73 0.71
N PHE A 14 -33.03 41.19 -0.45
CA PHE A 14 -31.67 40.72 -0.73
C PHE A 14 -30.67 41.87 -0.95
N ILE A 15 -31.13 43.02 -1.49
CA ILE A 15 -30.28 44.21 -1.68
C ILE A 15 -30.01 44.95 -0.35
N MET A 16 -30.95 44.94 0.60
CA MET A 16 -30.75 45.55 1.92
C MET A 16 -29.82 44.76 2.85
N SER A 17 -29.63 43.45 2.60
CA SER A 17 -28.75 42.59 3.41
C SER A 17 -27.27 42.64 2.98
N ALA A 18 -26.95 43.33 1.88
CA ALA A 18 -25.60 43.36 1.30
C ALA A 18 -24.80 44.63 1.62
N LEU A 19 -25.29 45.50 2.50
CA LEU A 19 -24.62 46.75 2.91
C LEU A 19 -24.24 46.70 4.40
N ALA A 20 -23.53 45.64 4.81
CA ALA A 20 -22.67 45.74 5.98
C ALA A 20 -21.40 46.48 5.55
N VAL A 21 -21.48 47.81 5.47
CA VAL A 21 -20.29 48.64 5.23
C VAL A 21 -19.50 48.62 6.54
N SER A 22 -18.34 47.99 6.51
CA SER A 22 -17.33 48.09 7.56
C SER A 22 -17.01 49.57 7.76
N VAL A 23 -17.54 50.19 8.80
CA VAL A 23 -17.07 51.52 9.21
C VAL A 23 -15.71 51.27 9.83
N MET A 24 -14.66 51.41 9.03
CA MET A 24 -13.31 51.51 9.57
C MET A 24 -13.30 52.75 10.45
N ALA A 25 -13.08 52.55 11.75
CA ALA A 25 -12.90 53.66 12.67
C ALA A 25 -11.60 54.37 12.28
N ASP A 26 -11.72 55.44 11.50
CA ASP A 26 -10.59 56.30 11.15
C ASP A 26 -10.08 56.97 12.43
N VAL A 27 -8.79 56.87 12.71
CA VAL A 27 -8.19 57.58 13.86
C VAL A 27 -8.23 59.06 13.53
N PRO A 28 -8.97 59.90 14.28
CA PRO A 28 -9.15 61.30 13.89
C PRO A 28 -7.81 62.03 13.78
N GLN A 29 -7.47 62.48 12.58
CA GLN A 29 -6.24 63.22 12.25
C GLN A 29 -6.35 64.69 12.71
N THR A 30 -6.56 64.91 14.01
CA THR A 30 -6.73 66.25 14.60
C THR A 30 -5.51 66.66 15.42
N ILE A 31 -5.13 67.94 15.36
CA ILE A 31 -4.00 68.51 16.11
C ILE A 31 -4.53 69.62 17.02
N ASN A 32 -4.21 69.57 18.32
CA ASN A 32 -4.53 70.64 19.25
C ASN A 32 -3.51 71.78 19.09
N TYR A 33 -3.98 73.03 19.00
CA TYR A 33 -3.13 74.21 18.88
C TYR A 33 -3.60 75.29 19.84
N GLN A 34 -2.67 75.86 20.59
CA GLN A 34 -2.94 76.95 21.53
C GLN A 34 -2.10 78.17 21.16
N GLY A 35 -2.67 79.35 21.37
CA GLY A 35 -1.99 80.60 21.09
C GLY A 35 -2.49 81.74 21.96
N ARG A 36 -1.70 82.81 22.04
CA ARG A 36 -2.08 84.09 22.64
C ARG A 36 -2.17 85.14 21.55
N LEU A 37 -3.31 85.79 21.42
CA LEU A 37 -3.52 86.92 20.54
C LEU A 37 -3.35 88.20 21.33
N THR A 38 -2.47 89.07 20.85
CA THR A 38 -2.22 90.40 21.41
C THR A 38 -2.56 91.46 20.38
N ASP A 39 -2.88 92.65 20.86
CA ASP A 39 -2.98 93.84 20.01
C ASP A 39 -1.59 94.37 19.60
N ALA A 40 -1.57 95.51 18.90
CA ALA A 40 -0.33 96.15 18.46
C ALA A 40 0.52 96.73 19.62
N ALA A 41 -0.05 96.93 20.81
CA ALA A 41 0.65 97.35 22.01
C ALA A 41 1.24 96.16 22.80
N GLY A 42 0.85 94.93 22.45
CA GLY A 42 1.27 93.69 23.12
C GLY A 42 0.33 93.27 24.25
N ASP A 43 -0.78 93.98 24.43
CA ASP A 43 -1.80 93.66 25.42
C ASP A 43 -2.72 92.55 24.89
N PRO A 44 -3.28 91.66 25.76
CA PRO A 44 -4.28 90.69 25.35
C PRO A 44 -5.44 91.36 24.63
N VAL A 45 -5.91 90.76 23.53
CA VAL A 45 -7.17 91.21 22.93
C VAL A 45 -8.34 90.96 23.88
N ALA A 46 -9.41 91.75 23.73
CA ALA A 46 -10.62 91.61 24.54
C ALA A 46 -11.25 90.21 24.41
N ASP A 47 -11.91 89.76 25.47
CA ASP A 47 -12.60 88.48 25.47
C ASP A 47 -13.75 88.47 24.45
N GLY A 48 -13.85 87.39 23.68
CA GLY A 48 -14.90 87.24 22.68
C GLY A 48 -14.54 86.33 21.51
N PRO A 49 -15.49 86.11 20.58
CA PRO A 49 -15.24 85.32 19.39
C PRO A 49 -14.48 86.13 18.33
N TYR A 50 -13.36 85.58 17.86
CA TYR A 50 -12.60 86.11 16.73
C TYR A 50 -12.66 85.13 15.57
N LEU A 51 -12.79 85.66 14.34
CA LEU A 51 -12.71 84.84 13.14
C LEU A 51 -11.25 84.55 12.82
N ILE A 52 -10.82 83.32 13.04
CA ILE A 52 -9.44 82.89 12.78
C ILE A 52 -9.44 81.84 11.67
N LYS A 53 -8.53 81.98 10.71
CA LYS A 53 -8.28 81.00 9.66
C LYS A 53 -6.91 80.39 9.85
N PHE A 54 -6.87 79.06 9.86
CA PHE A 54 -5.66 78.27 9.94
C PHE A 54 -5.36 77.65 8.59
N LYS A 55 -4.10 77.72 8.16
CA LYS A 55 -3.61 77.10 6.94
C LYS A 55 -2.33 76.33 7.19
N ILE A 56 -2.18 75.19 6.53
CA ILE A 56 -0.95 74.40 6.56
C ILE A 56 -0.25 74.53 5.22
N TYR A 57 1.04 74.81 5.27
CA TYR A 57 1.90 75.03 4.11
C TYR A 57 3.06 74.02 4.09
N GLY A 58 3.57 73.74 2.89
CA GLY A 58 4.81 72.98 2.70
C GLY A 58 6.09 73.81 2.80
N SER A 59 6.00 75.15 2.89
CA SER A 59 7.14 76.08 2.87
C SER A 59 6.91 77.24 3.85
N PRO A 60 7.98 77.82 4.46
CA PRO A 60 7.87 78.98 5.33
C PRO A 60 7.37 80.24 4.59
N THR A 61 7.60 80.32 3.28
CA THR A 61 7.13 81.40 2.39
C THR A 61 6.50 80.78 1.13
N GLY A 62 5.32 81.26 0.74
CA GLY A 62 4.57 80.72 -0.41
C GLY A 62 3.07 80.83 -0.22
N THR A 63 2.30 80.84 -1.31
CA THR A 63 0.85 81.03 -1.30
C THR A 63 0.04 79.73 -1.29
N ASP A 64 0.67 78.62 -1.66
CA ASP A 64 -0.01 77.34 -1.86
C ASP A 64 -0.22 76.63 -0.51
N SER A 65 -1.43 76.72 0.02
CA SER A 65 -1.83 75.99 1.22
C SER A 65 -2.22 74.57 0.87
N LEU A 66 -1.65 73.60 1.59
CA LEU A 66 -1.97 72.18 1.49
C LEU A 66 -3.30 71.84 2.19
N TRP A 67 -3.67 72.62 3.19
CA TRP A 67 -4.95 72.52 3.91
C TRP A 67 -5.35 73.87 4.48
N SER A 68 -6.66 74.10 4.63
CA SER A 68 -7.24 75.33 5.19
C SER A 68 -8.50 75.00 5.99
N SER A 69 -8.60 75.53 7.21
CA SER A 69 -9.81 75.41 8.04
C SER A 69 -10.98 76.25 7.53
N GLY A 70 -10.73 77.22 6.64
CA GLY A 70 -11.65 78.36 6.45
C GLY A 70 -11.64 79.28 7.68
N PHE A 71 -12.44 80.36 7.67
CA PHE A 71 -12.61 81.20 8.86
C PHE A 71 -13.50 80.49 9.89
N GLN A 72 -13.00 80.36 11.11
CA GLN A 72 -13.66 79.70 12.21
C GLN A 72 -13.81 80.68 13.37
N ALA A 73 -14.96 80.68 14.04
CA ALA A 73 -15.18 81.50 15.23
C ALA A 73 -14.48 80.84 16.42
N VAL A 74 -13.35 81.40 16.84
CA VAL A 74 -12.55 80.93 17.98
C VAL A 74 -12.77 81.88 19.15
N THR A 75 -13.16 81.34 20.31
CA THR A 75 -13.36 82.14 21.52
C THR A 75 -12.03 82.42 22.18
N ILE A 76 -11.76 83.68 22.47
CA ILE A 76 -10.56 84.14 23.16
C ILE A 76 -10.93 84.57 24.58
N THR A 77 -10.11 84.19 25.55
CA THR A 77 -10.24 84.59 26.96
C THR A 77 -8.86 84.96 27.50
N ASP A 78 -8.71 86.18 28.01
CA ASP A 78 -7.44 86.79 28.43
C ASP A 78 -6.35 86.70 27.35
N GLY A 79 -6.77 86.91 26.10
CA GLY A 79 -5.94 86.76 24.90
C GLY A 79 -5.58 85.32 24.53
N LEU A 80 -5.93 84.30 25.31
CA LEU A 80 -5.61 82.89 25.02
C LEU A 80 -6.72 82.20 24.22
N PHE A 81 -6.34 81.27 23.34
CA PHE A 81 -7.25 80.36 22.66
C PHE A 81 -6.69 78.94 22.56
N ASP A 82 -7.60 77.96 22.48
CA ASP A 82 -7.32 76.57 22.12
C ASP A 82 -8.20 76.20 20.92
N TYR A 83 -7.60 75.59 19.91
CA TYR A 83 -8.30 75.16 18.70
C TYR A 83 -7.80 73.81 18.19
N LYS A 84 -8.73 72.91 17.83
CA LYS A 84 -8.46 71.61 17.21
C LYS A 84 -8.42 71.74 15.68
N LEU A 85 -7.23 71.78 15.11
CA LEU A 85 -7.03 71.68 13.67
C LEU A 85 -7.54 70.32 13.18
N GLY A 86 -8.21 70.30 12.02
CA GLY A 86 -8.75 69.06 11.44
C GLY A 86 -10.15 68.65 11.94
N ALA A 87 -10.67 69.29 13.01
CA ALA A 87 -11.94 68.89 13.61
C ALA A 87 -13.16 69.27 12.75
N SER A 88 -13.22 70.51 12.25
CA SER A 88 -14.33 70.99 11.42
C SER A 88 -14.16 70.66 9.94
N ILE A 89 -12.92 70.68 9.45
CA ILE A 89 -12.54 70.31 8.09
C ILE A 89 -11.42 69.30 8.22
N SER A 90 -11.69 68.04 7.85
CA SER A 90 -10.71 66.96 7.97
C SER A 90 -9.44 67.27 7.16
N MET A 91 -8.30 66.81 7.68
CA MET A 91 -7.01 66.92 6.99
C MET A 91 -6.84 65.75 6.02
N PRO A 92 -6.24 65.95 4.83
CA PRO A 92 -5.87 64.85 3.95
C PRO A 92 -4.94 63.85 4.66
N ALA A 93 -5.15 62.54 4.45
CA ALA A 93 -4.34 61.48 5.08
C ALA A 93 -2.84 61.58 4.75
N ASN A 94 -2.50 62.16 3.60
CA ASN A 94 -1.12 62.37 3.17
C ASN A 94 -0.56 63.74 3.59
N LEU A 95 -1.28 64.54 4.40
CA LEU A 95 -0.86 65.90 4.72
C LEU A 95 0.47 65.94 5.47
N PHE A 96 0.84 64.93 6.25
CA PHE A 96 2.07 64.92 7.05
C PHE A 96 3.14 63.91 6.58
N THR A 97 3.00 63.33 5.39
CA THR A 97 3.92 62.29 4.90
C THR A 97 5.23 62.81 4.32
N THR A 98 5.38 64.13 4.12
CA THR A 98 6.61 64.74 3.58
C THR A 98 7.22 65.71 4.59
N PRO A 99 8.55 65.93 4.57
CA PRO A 99 9.22 66.68 5.63
C PRO A 99 8.79 68.16 5.67
N ALA A 100 8.68 68.68 6.90
CA ALA A 100 8.32 70.04 7.32
C ALA A 100 6.92 70.54 6.92
N ARG A 101 6.17 71.02 7.93
CA ARG A 101 4.90 71.73 7.75
C ARG A 101 4.93 73.04 8.52
N TYR A 102 4.26 74.05 7.97
CA TYR A 102 4.20 75.38 8.56
C TYR A 102 2.74 75.79 8.75
N LEU A 103 2.41 76.27 9.95
CA LEU A 103 1.11 76.82 10.30
C LEU A 103 1.10 78.32 10.02
N GLY A 104 0.17 78.74 9.17
CA GLY A 104 -0.20 80.12 8.92
C GLY A 104 -1.52 80.45 9.62
N ILE A 105 -1.59 81.65 10.20
CA ILE A 105 -2.75 82.10 10.98
C ILE A 105 -3.16 83.49 10.46
N THR A 106 -4.43 83.64 10.14
CA THR A 106 -5.03 84.93 9.76
C THR A 106 -6.18 85.23 10.70
N VAL A 107 -6.18 86.41 11.32
CA VAL A 107 -7.25 86.87 12.21
C VAL A 107 -8.06 87.95 11.50
N GLY A 108 -9.37 87.76 11.37
CA GLY A 108 -10.27 88.71 10.73
C GLY A 108 -9.82 89.11 9.33
N THR A 109 -9.58 90.40 9.14
CA THR A 109 -9.10 91.02 7.89
C THR A 109 -7.61 91.33 7.90
N ASP A 110 -6.89 90.95 8.96
CA ASP A 110 -5.48 91.28 9.13
C ASP A 110 -4.61 90.49 8.14
N ALA A 111 -3.39 90.96 7.93
CA ALA A 111 -2.38 90.19 7.20
C ALA A 111 -2.08 88.88 7.93
N GLU A 112 -1.75 87.82 7.18
CA GLU A 112 -1.32 86.55 7.76
C GLU A 112 -0.10 86.79 8.65
N ILE A 113 -0.13 86.23 9.86
CA ILE A 113 0.94 86.39 10.85
C ILE A 113 2.24 85.80 10.29
N SER A 114 3.30 86.61 10.30
CA SER A 114 4.63 86.28 9.82
C SER A 114 5.66 86.45 10.94
N PRO A 115 6.63 85.52 11.12
CA PRO A 115 6.84 84.30 10.33
C PRO A 115 5.84 83.17 10.67
N ARG A 116 5.62 82.27 9.71
CA ARG A 116 4.82 81.05 9.95
C ARG A 116 5.50 80.13 10.96
N ILE A 117 4.70 79.42 11.73
CA ILE A 117 5.19 78.55 12.81
C ILE A 117 5.46 77.16 12.23
N GLN A 118 6.68 76.65 12.38
CA GLN A 118 7.01 75.29 11.96
C GLN A 118 6.36 74.27 12.90
N LEU A 119 5.63 73.31 12.35
CA LEU A 119 5.12 72.15 13.06
C LEU A 119 6.26 71.13 13.18
N VAL A 120 6.62 70.80 14.42
CA VAL A 120 7.67 69.83 14.76
C VAL A 120 7.07 68.62 15.45
N SER A 121 7.65 67.45 15.25
CA SER A 121 7.28 66.25 16.00
C SER A 121 7.72 66.37 17.46
N VAL A 122 6.91 65.84 18.38
CA VAL A 122 7.37 65.60 19.76
C VAL A 122 8.34 64.41 19.78
N PRO A 123 9.33 64.38 20.69
CA PRO A 123 10.35 63.31 20.71
C PRO A 123 9.79 61.88 20.70
N TYR A 124 8.71 61.61 21.43
CA TYR A 124 8.05 60.29 21.45
C TYR A 124 7.30 59.96 20.15
N ALA A 125 6.78 60.95 19.43
CA ALA A 125 6.14 60.76 18.14
C ALA A 125 7.15 60.50 17.01
N SER A 126 8.39 61.03 17.14
CA SER A 126 9.44 60.78 16.15
C SER A 126 9.84 59.31 16.05
N HIS A 127 9.73 58.53 17.14
CA HIS A 127 9.98 57.08 17.12
C HIS A 127 8.86 56.28 16.41
N SER A 128 7.68 56.86 16.19
CA SER A 128 6.60 56.23 15.44
C SER A 128 6.92 56.11 13.94
N GLN A 129 7.95 56.80 13.44
CA GLN A 129 8.40 56.69 12.05
C GLN A 129 8.80 55.25 11.69
N ASN A 130 9.29 54.46 12.65
CA ASN A 130 9.61 53.05 12.45
C ASN A 130 8.36 52.14 12.48
N ALA A 131 7.25 52.58 13.08
CA ALA A 131 6.01 51.81 13.13
C ALA A 131 5.23 51.87 11.81
N ASP A 132 5.36 52.95 11.03
CA ASP A 132 4.77 53.05 9.68
C ASP A 132 5.36 52.01 8.71
N TYR A 133 6.63 51.63 8.89
CA TYR A 133 7.26 50.57 8.10
C TYR A 133 6.87 49.15 8.56
N ALA A 134 6.31 48.99 9.77
CA ALA A 134 5.83 47.69 10.25
C ALA A 134 4.49 47.29 9.60
N ASN A 135 3.66 48.26 9.17
CA ASN A 135 2.45 48.00 8.37
C ASN A 135 2.75 47.60 6.92
N LEU A 136 4.01 47.69 6.46
CA LEU A 136 4.43 47.16 5.16
C LEU A 136 4.81 45.67 5.22
N ALA A 137 4.74 45.04 6.40
CA ALA A 137 5.02 43.62 6.61
C ALA A 137 3.77 42.72 6.51
N ASP A 138 2.63 43.27 6.10
CA ASP A 138 1.51 42.45 5.63
C ASP A 138 1.87 41.95 4.22
N ASN A 139 2.07 40.63 4.14
CA ASN A 139 2.37 39.82 2.94
C ASN A 139 3.86 39.58 2.68
N ALA A 140 4.52 38.84 3.58
CA ALA A 140 5.77 38.13 3.29
C ALA A 140 5.57 36.99 2.27
N GLU A 141 5.00 37.27 1.11
CA GLU A 141 5.09 36.35 -0.05
C GLU A 141 6.49 36.34 -0.63
N THR A 142 7.24 37.43 -0.49
CA THR A 142 8.63 37.52 -0.94
C THR A 142 9.49 38.27 0.07
N LEU A 143 10.71 37.80 0.30
CA LEU A 143 11.77 38.57 0.95
C LEU A 143 12.66 39.12 -0.17
N ALA A 144 12.82 40.44 -0.25
CA ALA A 144 13.61 41.08 -1.31
C ALA A 144 13.17 40.76 -2.77
N GLY A 145 11.90 40.39 -2.99
CA GLY A 145 11.36 40.05 -4.31
C GLY A 145 11.52 38.57 -4.70
N GLU A 146 12.15 37.76 -3.83
CA GLU A 146 12.31 36.32 -4.03
C GLU A 146 11.26 35.53 -3.22
N GLY A 147 10.63 34.54 -3.85
CA GLY A 147 9.61 33.69 -3.24
C GLY A 147 10.16 32.70 -2.20
N PRO A 148 9.30 31.96 -1.48
CA PRO A 148 9.73 31.01 -0.45
C PRO A 148 10.70 29.95 -0.97
N ASP A 149 10.50 29.51 -2.22
CA ASP A 149 11.31 28.49 -2.89
C ASP A 149 12.78 28.91 -3.08
N PHE A 150 13.08 30.21 -3.14
CA PHE A 150 14.45 30.73 -3.22
C PHE A 150 15.19 30.57 -1.88
N TYR A 151 14.48 30.64 -0.76
CA TYR A 151 15.06 30.56 0.57
C TYR A 151 14.94 29.17 1.22
N LEU A 152 14.07 28.31 0.69
CA LEU A 152 13.89 26.91 1.09
C LEU A 152 14.61 25.96 0.12
N ASN A 153 15.79 26.36 -0.35
CA ASN A 153 16.64 25.50 -1.16
C ASN A 153 17.51 24.61 -0.26
N TRP A 154 17.29 23.30 -0.32
CA TRP A 154 18.10 22.30 0.40
C TRP A 154 19.61 22.41 0.07
N GLY A 155 19.97 22.85 -1.13
CA GLY A 155 21.36 23.03 -1.54
C GLY A 155 22.11 24.14 -0.79
N ASP A 156 21.38 25.10 -0.20
CA ASP A 156 21.95 26.22 0.55
C ASP A 156 21.98 25.96 2.07
N MET A 157 21.41 24.83 2.52
CA MET A 157 21.46 24.41 3.91
C MET A 157 22.84 23.78 4.23
N THR A 158 23.45 24.20 5.34
CA THR A 158 24.68 23.58 5.84
C THR A 158 24.34 22.42 6.78
N ASN A 159 25.13 21.34 6.74
CA ASN A 159 24.92 20.10 7.52
C ASN A 159 23.66 19.29 7.17
N VAL A 160 23.25 19.30 5.90
CA VAL A 160 22.22 18.38 5.39
C VAL A 160 22.78 16.95 5.48
N PRO A 161 22.07 15.99 6.11
CA PRO A 161 22.49 14.59 6.11
C PRO A 161 22.65 14.10 4.67
N ALA A 162 23.64 13.26 4.40
CA ALA A 162 24.02 12.89 3.03
C ALA A 162 22.86 12.34 2.18
N GLY A 163 21.87 11.70 2.80
CA GLY A 163 20.64 11.20 2.13
C GLY A 163 19.59 12.26 1.78
N PHE A 164 19.87 13.56 1.98
CA PHE A 164 18.99 14.67 1.57
C PHE A 164 19.75 15.70 0.71
N ALA A 165 21.00 15.41 0.35
CA ALA A 165 21.89 16.36 -0.32
C ALA A 165 21.69 16.45 -1.84
N ASP A 166 20.93 15.53 -2.43
CA ASP A 166 20.60 15.50 -3.87
C ASP A 166 19.30 16.25 -4.22
N GLY A 167 18.62 16.82 -3.21
CA GLY A 167 17.42 17.63 -3.39
C GLY A 167 16.15 16.82 -3.68
N ILE A 168 16.17 15.50 -3.47
CA ILE A 168 15.00 14.63 -3.60
C ILE A 168 14.50 14.23 -2.21
N ASP A 169 13.18 14.31 -2.01
CA ASP A 169 12.53 13.84 -0.78
C ASP A 169 12.36 12.31 -0.84
N ASP A 170 13.31 11.59 -0.23
CA ASP A 170 13.38 10.12 -0.23
C ASP A 170 12.26 9.41 0.59
N VAL A 171 11.22 10.14 1.01
CA VAL A 171 10.04 9.59 1.73
C VAL A 171 9.22 8.55 0.93
N GLY A 172 9.63 8.21 -0.30
CA GLY A 172 9.04 7.17 -1.14
C GLY A 172 9.93 5.98 -1.48
N SER A 173 11.19 5.91 -1.01
CA SER A 173 12.14 4.89 -1.43
C SER A 173 12.83 4.28 -0.20
N GLY A 174 12.36 3.13 0.26
CA GLY A 174 13.09 2.37 1.29
C GLY A 174 14.53 2.05 0.87
N ASP A 175 15.39 1.73 1.83
CA ASP A 175 16.86 1.52 1.69
C ASP A 175 17.31 0.55 0.56
N ILE A 176 16.39 -0.20 -0.05
CA ILE A 176 16.70 -1.15 -1.12
C ILE A 176 16.87 -0.38 -2.44
N THR A 177 18.12 -0.18 -2.86
CA THR A 177 18.48 0.47 -4.14
C THR A 177 18.30 -0.43 -5.36
N GLY A 178 18.02 -1.71 -5.16
CA GLY A 178 17.65 -2.65 -6.20
C GLY A 178 17.54 -4.08 -5.71
N VAL A 179 16.78 -4.88 -6.45
CA VAL A 179 16.64 -6.32 -6.23
C VAL A 179 17.12 -7.05 -7.47
N THR A 180 18.23 -7.76 -7.35
CA THR A 180 18.76 -8.64 -8.41
C THR A 180 18.39 -10.08 -8.09
N ALA A 181 17.68 -10.74 -9.01
CA ALA A 181 17.32 -12.14 -8.85
C ALA A 181 18.57 -13.04 -8.85
N GLY A 182 18.70 -13.88 -7.81
CA GLY A 182 19.75 -14.89 -7.72
C GLY A 182 19.47 -16.11 -8.62
N SER A 183 20.34 -17.11 -8.54
CA SER A 183 20.14 -18.38 -9.25
C SER A 183 18.81 -19.03 -8.84
N GLY A 184 18.04 -19.50 -9.82
CA GLY A 184 16.71 -20.09 -9.62
C GLY A 184 15.54 -19.08 -9.57
N LEU A 185 15.83 -17.78 -9.60
CA LEU A 185 14.81 -16.72 -9.58
C LEU A 185 14.83 -15.89 -10.87
N THR A 186 13.74 -15.17 -11.13
CA THR A 186 13.61 -14.21 -12.23
C THR A 186 12.90 -12.94 -11.74
N GLY A 187 13.02 -11.84 -12.50
CA GLY A 187 12.47 -10.52 -12.15
C GLY A 187 13.46 -9.61 -11.43
N GLY A 188 12.96 -8.79 -10.50
CA GLY A 188 13.73 -7.74 -9.83
C GLY A 188 13.57 -6.36 -10.47
N GLY A 189 14.44 -5.42 -10.09
CA GLY A 189 14.43 -4.05 -10.59
C GLY A 189 15.14 -3.07 -9.66
N THR A 190 15.44 -1.87 -10.15
CA THR A 190 16.16 -0.81 -9.41
C THR A 190 15.27 0.37 -9.03
N SER A 191 13.99 0.35 -9.41
CA SER A 191 13.01 1.37 -9.05
C SER A 191 11.58 0.86 -9.25
N GLY A 192 10.62 1.54 -8.62
CA GLY A 192 9.20 1.20 -8.71
C GLY A 192 8.83 -0.09 -7.99
N SER A 193 7.62 -0.60 -8.24
CA SER A 193 7.19 -1.89 -7.71
C SER A 193 7.91 -3.03 -8.44
N VAL A 194 8.66 -3.84 -7.70
CA VAL A 194 9.42 -4.99 -8.24
C VAL A 194 8.72 -6.30 -7.91
N THR A 195 8.83 -7.28 -8.81
CA THR A 195 8.37 -8.66 -8.58
C THR A 195 9.52 -9.63 -8.78
N VAL A 196 9.65 -10.60 -7.89
CA VAL A 196 10.57 -11.74 -8.04
C VAL A 196 9.74 -13.01 -8.09
N ALA A 197 10.08 -13.91 -9.00
CA ALA A 197 9.42 -15.20 -9.17
C ALA A 197 10.45 -16.33 -9.27
N VAL A 198 10.00 -17.57 -9.06
CA VAL A 198 10.79 -18.76 -9.38
C VAL A 198 10.93 -18.84 -10.89
N ALA A 199 12.17 -18.97 -11.38
CA ALA A 199 12.42 -19.15 -12.80
C ALA A 199 11.97 -20.55 -13.27
N ALA A 200 11.75 -20.71 -14.58
CA ALA A 200 11.53 -22.03 -15.15
C ALA A 200 12.73 -22.94 -14.81
N ASN A 201 12.46 -24.13 -14.25
CA ASN A 201 13.47 -25.05 -13.72
C ASN A 201 14.38 -24.44 -12.63
N GLY A 202 13.93 -23.37 -11.97
CA GLY A 202 14.74 -22.62 -11.01
C GLY A 202 15.01 -23.41 -9.72
N ILE A 203 14.12 -24.32 -9.35
CA ILE A 203 14.31 -25.23 -8.23
C ILE A 203 14.94 -26.53 -8.75
N THR A 204 16.27 -26.62 -8.67
CA THR A 204 17.04 -27.83 -8.89
C THR A 204 17.35 -28.54 -7.57
N ALA A 205 17.98 -29.72 -7.63
CA ALA A 205 18.27 -30.55 -6.46
C ALA A 205 19.03 -29.81 -5.33
N ILE A 206 19.86 -28.82 -5.64
CA ILE A 206 20.60 -28.05 -4.61
C ILE A 206 19.67 -27.22 -3.69
N TYR A 207 18.47 -26.89 -4.14
CA TYR A 207 17.49 -26.12 -3.39
C TYR A 207 16.49 -26.98 -2.62
N ILE A 208 16.57 -28.30 -2.77
CA ILE A 208 15.74 -29.27 -2.06
C ILE A 208 16.65 -30.02 -1.08
N ALA A 209 16.49 -29.78 0.21
CA ALA A 209 17.23 -30.53 1.21
C ALA A 209 16.83 -32.01 1.20
N ASN A 210 17.71 -32.88 1.72
CA ASN A 210 17.38 -34.29 1.90
C ASN A 210 16.10 -34.43 2.74
N ASP A 211 15.20 -35.31 2.31
CA ASP A 211 13.90 -35.58 2.94
C ASP A 211 12.95 -34.36 3.05
N ALA A 212 13.20 -33.28 2.29
CA ALA A 212 12.37 -32.07 2.34
C ALA A 212 10.98 -32.22 1.70
N VAL A 213 10.79 -33.20 0.82
CA VAL A 213 9.51 -33.47 0.15
C VAL A 213 8.88 -34.69 0.82
N GLY A 214 7.89 -34.45 1.68
CA GLY A 214 7.12 -35.47 2.37
C GLY A 214 5.77 -35.73 1.71
N SER A 215 4.93 -36.50 2.40
CA SER A 215 3.61 -36.88 1.89
C SER A 215 2.60 -35.72 1.85
N SER A 216 2.81 -34.63 2.60
CA SER A 216 1.97 -33.42 2.51
C SER A 216 2.25 -32.60 1.25
N GLU A 217 3.46 -32.68 0.72
CA GLU A 217 3.90 -31.96 -0.48
C GLU A 217 3.53 -32.72 -1.76
N ILE A 218 3.33 -34.04 -1.66
CA ILE A 218 2.95 -34.91 -2.77
C ILE A 218 1.44 -35.19 -2.69
N ALA A 219 0.66 -34.54 -3.55
CA ALA A 219 -0.77 -34.80 -3.64
C ALA A 219 -1.06 -36.25 -4.05
N THR A 220 -2.26 -36.76 -3.73
CA THR A 220 -2.69 -38.10 -4.12
C THR A 220 -2.60 -38.28 -5.65
N ASN A 221 -1.93 -39.34 -6.09
CA ASN A 221 -1.67 -39.66 -7.51
C ASN A 221 -0.83 -38.60 -8.26
N ALA A 222 -0.07 -37.74 -7.56
CA ALA A 222 0.75 -36.72 -8.22
C ALA A 222 1.98 -37.28 -8.96
N VAL A 223 2.45 -38.47 -8.58
CA VAL A 223 3.58 -39.15 -9.24
C VAL A 223 3.01 -40.27 -10.12
N GLY A 224 2.94 -40.03 -11.42
CA GLY A 224 2.41 -40.96 -12.42
C GLY A 224 3.51 -41.63 -13.26
N SER A 225 3.12 -42.25 -14.37
CA SER A 225 4.05 -42.95 -15.27
C SER A 225 5.02 -42.03 -16.02
N ASP A 226 4.67 -40.76 -16.19
CA ASP A 226 5.54 -39.79 -16.84
C ASP A 226 6.67 -39.32 -15.90
N GLU A 227 6.40 -39.32 -14.58
CA GLU A 227 7.36 -39.00 -13.53
C GLU A 227 8.23 -40.21 -13.15
N ILE A 228 7.72 -41.44 -13.30
CA ILE A 228 8.43 -42.69 -13.03
C ILE A 228 8.95 -43.26 -14.35
N ALA A 229 10.23 -43.03 -14.65
CA ALA A 229 10.86 -43.61 -15.82
C ALA A 229 10.82 -45.16 -15.81
N THR A 230 10.89 -45.77 -17.00
CA THR A 230 10.93 -47.23 -17.13
C THR A 230 12.08 -47.83 -16.30
N ASN A 231 11.76 -48.81 -15.45
CA ASN A 231 12.69 -49.44 -14.49
C ASN A 231 13.26 -48.51 -13.40
N ALA A 232 12.64 -47.35 -13.13
CA ALA A 232 13.12 -46.42 -12.10
C ALA A 232 12.93 -46.93 -10.67
N VAL A 233 11.94 -47.81 -10.45
CA VAL A 233 11.69 -48.45 -9.15
C VAL A 233 12.28 -49.85 -9.18
N GLY A 234 13.48 -50.01 -8.60
CA GLY A 234 14.21 -51.26 -8.51
C GLY A 234 14.07 -51.94 -7.14
N SER A 235 14.93 -52.93 -6.88
CA SER A 235 14.92 -53.68 -5.62
C SER A 235 15.36 -52.86 -4.42
N ASP A 236 16.13 -51.79 -4.63
CA ASP A 236 16.60 -50.93 -3.54
C ASP A 236 15.48 -49.97 -3.09
N GLU A 237 14.58 -49.60 -4.01
CA GLU A 237 13.41 -48.76 -3.74
C GLU A 237 12.21 -49.55 -3.17
N ILE A 238 12.13 -50.85 -3.46
CA ILE A 238 11.10 -51.75 -2.92
C ILE A 238 11.65 -52.49 -1.71
N ALA A 239 11.28 -52.05 -0.52
CA ALA A 239 11.67 -52.74 0.71
C ALA A 239 11.21 -54.21 0.73
N ASP A 240 11.96 -55.06 1.46
CA ASP A 240 11.59 -56.46 1.66
C ASP A 240 10.17 -56.60 2.20
N ASN A 241 9.35 -57.40 1.52
CA ASN A 241 7.92 -57.60 1.81
C ASN A 241 7.02 -56.36 1.59
N ALA A 242 7.46 -55.33 0.86
CA ALA A 242 6.63 -54.13 0.63
C ALA A 242 5.38 -54.39 -0.22
N VAL A 243 5.40 -55.41 -1.09
CA VAL A 243 4.28 -55.75 -1.98
C VAL A 243 3.49 -56.92 -1.37
N TYR A 244 2.33 -56.64 -0.77
CA TYR A 244 1.40 -57.65 -0.28
C TYR A 244 0.32 -57.94 -1.33
N SER A 245 -0.59 -58.85 -1.01
CA SER A 245 -1.66 -59.26 -1.92
C SER A 245 -2.65 -58.14 -2.25
N ALA A 246 -2.74 -57.08 -1.43
CA ALA A 246 -3.64 -55.96 -1.69
C ALA A 246 -3.10 -55.01 -2.78
N GLU A 247 -1.78 -54.96 -2.94
CA GLU A 247 -1.09 -54.15 -3.96
C GLU A 247 -1.05 -54.84 -5.33
N ILE A 248 -1.37 -56.14 -5.39
CA ILE A 248 -1.46 -56.92 -6.63
C ILE A 248 -2.93 -57.14 -6.96
N ALA A 249 -3.42 -56.53 -8.04
CA ALA A 249 -4.78 -56.78 -8.49
C ALA A 249 -4.98 -58.26 -8.89
N ASP A 250 -6.17 -58.81 -8.61
CA ASP A 250 -6.49 -60.19 -8.97
C ASP A 250 -6.36 -60.42 -10.48
N GLY A 251 -5.55 -61.41 -10.85
CA GLY A 251 -5.23 -61.72 -12.25
C GLY A 251 -4.20 -60.81 -12.92
N ALA A 252 -3.59 -59.87 -12.18
CA ALA A 252 -2.53 -59.01 -12.72
C ALA A 252 -1.26 -59.79 -13.10
N ILE A 253 -0.94 -60.85 -12.34
CA ILE A 253 0.17 -61.74 -12.65
C ILE A 253 -0.30 -62.77 -13.68
N VAL A 254 0.16 -62.61 -14.91
CA VAL A 254 -0.07 -63.56 -16.00
C VAL A 254 1.13 -64.50 -16.18
N ASP A 255 0.96 -65.55 -16.98
CA ASP A 255 2.03 -66.54 -17.25
C ASP A 255 3.34 -65.88 -17.73
N ALA A 256 3.25 -64.77 -18.47
CA ALA A 256 4.41 -64.04 -18.97
C ALA A 256 5.23 -63.31 -17.89
N ASP A 257 4.61 -62.99 -16.74
CA ASP A 257 5.29 -62.30 -15.62
C ASP A 257 6.12 -63.29 -14.77
N ILE A 258 5.81 -64.58 -14.86
CA ILE A 258 6.48 -65.63 -14.11
C ILE A 258 7.56 -66.25 -14.99
N SER A 259 8.82 -66.09 -14.60
CA SER A 259 9.93 -66.79 -15.26
C SER A 259 9.69 -68.30 -15.30
N ASN A 260 10.04 -68.95 -16.42
CA ASN A 260 10.04 -70.41 -16.55
C ASN A 260 10.92 -71.12 -15.51
N SER A 261 11.87 -70.41 -14.90
CA SER A 261 12.73 -70.91 -13.82
C SER A 261 12.23 -70.57 -12.41
N ALA A 262 11.07 -69.93 -12.25
CA ALA A 262 10.55 -69.53 -10.96
C ALA A 262 10.26 -70.75 -10.07
N SER A 263 10.87 -70.78 -8.88
CA SER A 263 10.70 -71.86 -7.90
C SER A 263 9.51 -71.58 -6.96
N ILE A 264 8.29 -71.61 -7.52
CA ILE A 264 7.06 -71.42 -6.74
C ILE A 264 6.67 -72.77 -6.13
N SER A 265 6.52 -72.83 -4.80
CA SER A 265 6.07 -74.04 -4.12
C SER A 265 4.67 -74.42 -4.60
N THR A 266 4.47 -75.70 -4.94
CA THR A 266 3.17 -76.23 -5.39
C THR A 266 2.04 -76.02 -4.37
N SER A 267 2.39 -75.87 -3.08
CA SER A 267 1.44 -75.52 -2.02
C SER A 267 0.86 -74.11 -2.13
N LYS A 268 1.51 -73.22 -2.88
CA LYS A 268 1.12 -71.82 -3.08
C LYS A 268 0.31 -71.59 -4.37
N ILE A 269 0.11 -72.62 -5.19
CA ILE A 269 -0.65 -72.55 -6.44
C ILE A 269 -2.06 -73.13 -6.18
N SER A 270 -3.08 -72.29 -6.21
CA SER A 270 -4.48 -72.71 -6.05
C SER A 270 -5.07 -73.11 -7.40
N GLY A 271 -5.48 -74.38 -7.54
CA GLY A 271 -6.11 -74.91 -8.75
C GLY A 271 -5.83 -76.40 -8.97
N THR A 272 -6.81 -77.15 -9.49
CA THR A 272 -6.72 -78.60 -9.76
C THR A 272 -6.13 -78.95 -11.13
N ALA A 273 -5.71 -77.97 -11.93
CA ALA A 273 -5.26 -78.22 -13.30
C ALA A 273 -3.90 -77.59 -13.56
N VAL A 274 -2.84 -78.28 -13.12
CA VAL A 274 -1.62 -78.31 -13.92
C VAL A 274 -2.04 -79.01 -15.22
N ASN A 275 -2.22 -78.27 -16.31
CA ASN A 275 -2.21 -78.89 -17.63
C ASN A 275 -0.83 -79.54 -17.79
N LEU A 276 -0.74 -80.82 -17.44
CA LEU A 276 0.45 -81.65 -17.53
C LEU A 276 0.69 -81.96 -19.02
N SER A 277 1.21 -81.00 -19.76
CA SER A 277 1.60 -81.19 -21.16
C SER A 277 2.98 -81.86 -21.30
N SER A 278 3.70 -82.08 -20.20
CA SER A 278 5.01 -82.75 -20.16
C SER A 278 5.25 -83.55 -18.86
N LEU A 279 6.31 -84.36 -18.87
CA LEU A 279 6.73 -85.21 -17.75
C LEU A 279 7.18 -84.34 -16.56
N GLN A 280 6.40 -84.29 -15.49
CA GLN A 280 6.74 -83.54 -14.27
C GLN A 280 6.73 -84.45 -13.04
N THR A 281 7.76 -84.30 -12.20
CA THR A 281 7.83 -84.96 -10.89
C THR A 281 6.97 -84.18 -9.91
N ILE A 282 5.79 -84.68 -9.61
CA ILE A 282 4.94 -84.12 -8.56
C ILE A 282 5.27 -84.82 -7.25
N THR A 283 5.84 -84.08 -6.29
CA THR A 283 6.11 -84.58 -4.93
C THR A 283 4.99 -84.21 -3.96
N GLY A 284 4.75 -85.05 -2.95
CA GLY A 284 3.73 -84.87 -1.90
C GLY A 284 2.44 -85.68 -2.11
N THR A 285 1.65 -85.83 -1.04
CA THR A 285 0.37 -86.58 -1.04
C THR A 285 -0.66 -85.90 -1.93
N LYS A 286 -1.31 -86.68 -2.81
CA LYS A 286 -2.43 -86.23 -3.64
C LYS A 286 -3.70 -86.95 -3.25
N THR A 287 -4.77 -86.19 -3.02
CA THR A 287 -6.12 -86.69 -2.81
C THR A 287 -6.86 -86.58 -4.14
N PHE A 288 -7.19 -87.71 -4.74
CA PHE A 288 -8.10 -87.76 -5.86
C PHE A 288 -9.53 -87.85 -5.30
N ASP A 289 -10.40 -86.92 -5.67
CA ASP A 289 -11.81 -86.88 -5.24
C ASP A 289 -12.68 -88.00 -5.88
N SER A 290 -12.05 -89.02 -6.46
CA SER A 290 -12.75 -90.15 -7.07
C SER A 290 -11.88 -91.42 -7.16
N GLN A 291 -12.54 -92.59 -7.26
CA GLN A 291 -11.90 -93.90 -7.40
C GLN A 291 -11.14 -94.03 -8.73
N ILE A 292 -9.91 -94.55 -8.66
CA ILE A 292 -9.02 -94.85 -9.78
C ILE A 292 -9.37 -96.27 -10.29
N TYR A 293 -9.84 -96.42 -11.53
CA TYR A 293 -10.17 -97.74 -12.12
C TYR A 293 -9.20 -98.13 -13.25
N ARG A 294 -8.91 -99.43 -13.37
CA ARG A 294 -8.05 -100.01 -14.43
C ARG A 294 -8.87 -100.23 -15.71
N GLU A 295 -8.29 -99.94 -16.88
CA GLU A 295 -8.97 -99.94 -18.20
C GLU A 295 -9.35 -101.33 -18.76
N SER A 296 -9.20 -102.45 -18.02
CA SER A 296 -9.45 -103.78 -18.61
C SER A 296 -10.82 -104.40 -18.34
N ASP A 297 -11.67 -103.81 -17.50
CA ASP A 297 -12.98 -104.41 -17.17
C ASP A 297 -14.14 -103.54 -17.69
N TYR A 298 -14.62 -103.91 -18.88
CA TYR A 298 -16.00 -103.86 -19.41
C TYR A 298 -16.97 -102.72 -18.96
N ASP A 299 -17.45 -101.97 -19.96
CA ASP A 299 -18.58 -101.03 -19.99
C ASP A 299 -18.60 -99.88 -18.95
N ILE A 300 -17.87 -98.81 -19.26
CA ILE A 300 -18.02 -97.51 -18.58
C ILE A 300 -19.31 -96.85 -19.12
N PRO A 301 -20.35 -96.60 -18.30
CA PRO A 301 -21.53 -95.86 -18.74
C PRO A 301 -21.12 -94.46 -19.21
N ALA A 302 -21.78 -93.93 -20.25
CA ALA A 302 -21.44 -92.69 -20.96
C ALA A 302 -21.41 -91.39 -20.11
N SER A 303 -21.55 -91.47 -18.79
CA SER A 303 -21.56 -90.35 -17.84
C SER A 303 -20.30 -90.23 -16.97
N ARG A 304 -19.20 -90.92 -17.28
CA ARG A 304 -17.94 -90.83 -16.50
C ARG A 304 -16.72 -90.68 -17.42
N VAL A 305 -15.79 -89.81 -17.04
CA VAL A 305 -14.49 -89.60 -17.70
C VAL A 305 -13.42 -90.40 -16.95
N GLY A 306 -12.72 -91.30 -17.63
CA GLY A 306 -11.57 -92.04 -17.09
C GLY A 306 -10.23 -91.42 -17.50
N LEU A 307 -9.20 -91.58 -16.66
CA LEU A 307 -7.82 -91.14 -16.96
C LEU A 307 -7.05 -92.27 -17.65
N LYS A 308 -6.55 -92.03 -18.87
CA LYS A 308 -5.64 -92.95 -19.57
C LYS A 308 -4.22 -92.76 -19.06
N VAL A 309 -3.64 -93.80 -18.44
CA VAL A 309 -2.20 -93.86 -18.17
C VAL A 309 -1.52 -94.44 -19.41
N ASN A 310 -0.86 -93.59 -20.19
CA ASN A 310 -0.21 -94.00 -21.43
C ASN A 310 1.17 -94.63 -21.15
N LEU A 311 1.32 -95.91 -21.48
CA LEU A 311 2.51 -96.75 -21.23
C LEU A 311 3.29 -97.07 -22.51
N SER A 312 3.23 -96.23 -23.55
CA SER A 312 4.02 -96.47 -24.76
C SER A 312 5.29 -95.60 -24.78
N ASN A 313 6.40 -96.21 -24.39
CA ASN A 313 7.79 -95.77 -24.56
C ASN A 313 8.33 -94.77 -23.52
N SER A 314 8.93 -95.25 -22.44
CA SER A 314 10.37 -95.54 -22.46
C SER A 314 10.87 -95.98 -21.08
N SER A 315 11.93 -96.77 -21.17
CA SER A 315 12.79 -97.35 -20.15
C SER A 315 12.91 -96.65 -18.79
N THR A 316 12.98 -97.52 -17.78
CA THR A 316 13.61 -97.39 -16.45
C THR A 316 12.92 -96.52 -15.40
N GLY A 317 12.17 -97.18 -14.50
CA GLY A 317 11.77 -96.60 -13.22
C GLY A 317 10.56 -97.31 -12.63
N ILE A 318 10.81 -98.24 -11.72
CA ILE A 318 9.83 -99.10 -11.04
C ILE A 318 8.77 -98.25 -10.31
N LEU A 319 7.49 -98.59 -10.47
CA LEU A 319 6.41 -98.16 -9.59
C LEU A 319 6.52 -98.99 -8.28
N TYR A 320 7.17 -98.43 -7.25
CA TYR A 320 7.27 -99.10 -5.95
C TYR A 320 5.93 -99.00 -5.21
N GLY A 321 5.08 -100.01 -5.40
CA GLY A 321 3.96 -100.33 -4.53
C GLY A 321 2.75 -99.39 -4.65
N VAL A 322 1.59 -99.99 -4.84
CA VAL A 322 0.32 -99.38 -4.43
C VAL A 322 -0.07 -100.15 -3.16
N ASP A 323 0.15 -99.56 -1.98
CA ASP A 323 -0.34 -100.18 -0.73
C ASP A 323 -1.86 -100.06 -0.71
N CYS A 324 -2.52 -101.16 -1.08
CA CYS A 324 -3.98 -101.32 -0.98
C CYS A 324 -4.28 -102.14 0.28
N GLU A 325 -4.55 -101.50 1.42
CA GLU A 325 -5.04 -102.20 2.62
C GLU A 325 -6.55 -102.48 2.48
N ILE A 326 -6.92 -103.76 2.45
CA ILE A 326 -8.32 -104.21 2.40
C ILE A 326 -8.72 -104.67 3.81
N ASN A 327 -9.45 -103.83 4.57
CA ASN A 327 -10.07 -104.24 5.83
C ASN A 327 -11.35 -105.04 5.54
N HIS A 328 -11.31 -106.35 5.76
CA HIS A 328 -12.45 -107.26 5.53
C HIS A 328 -12.92 -107.89 6.86
N THR A 329 -14.17 -107.62 7.27
CA THR A 329 -14.71 -108.02 8.59
C THR A 329 -15.56 -109.30 8.57
N THR A 330 -15.60 -110.04 7.47
CA THR A 330 -16.42 -111.25 7.35
C THR A 330 -15.57 -112.42 6.83
N ALA A 331 -15.83 -113.65 7.24
CA ALA A 331 -15.03 -114.79 6.76
C ALA A 331 -15.33 -115.10 5.29
N GLY A 332 -14.43 -114.71 4.39
CA GLY A 332 -14.44 -115.02 2.96
C GLY A 332 -13.06 -114.83 2.35
N THR A 333 -12.71 -115.64 1.35
CA THR A 333 -11.38 -115.59 0.70
C THR A 333 -11.27 -114.31 -0.15
N VAL A 334 -10.40 -113.38 0.24
CA VAL A 334 -10.02 -112.24 -0.60
C VAL A 334 -8.86 -112.69 -1.49
N GLY A 335 -9.14 -112.89 -2.78
CA GLY A 335 -8.10 -113.11 -3.78
C GLY A 335 -7.60 -111.78 -4.34
N MET A 336 -6.33 -111.43 -4.09
CA MET A 336 -5.61 -110.48 -4.93
C MET A 336 -4.94 -111.28 -6.06
N ASP A 337 -5.46 -111.17 -7.28
CA ASP A 337 -4.75 -111.66 -8.46
C ASP A 337 -3.76 -110.56 -8.90
N MET A 338 -2.49 -110.71 -8.51
CA MET A 338 -1.40 -109.90 -9.04
C MET A 338 -0.77 -110.64 -10.20
N ARG A 339 -1.07 -110.19 -11.42
CA ARG A 339 -0.27 -110.51 -12.61
C ARG A 339 0.64 -109.35 -12.95
#